data_AF-D5MHH5-F1
#
_entry.id   AF-D5MHH5-F1
#
_cell.length_a   1.000
_cell.length_b   1.000
_cell.length_c   1.000
_cell.angle_alpha   90.00
_cell.angle_beta   90.00
_cell.angle_gamma   90.00
#
_symmetry.space_group_name_H-M   'P 1'
#
loop_
_entity.id
_entity.type
_entity.pdbx_description
1 polymer ?
#
loop_
_entity_poly.entity_id
_entity_poly.type
_entity_poly.pdbx_seq_one_letter_code
_entity_poly.pdbx_strand_id
1 'polypeptide(L)'
;MTAVLRRATLAGLNWAQVQTLTDDTVEARLYGAPTTPGATRPLPDYAYTHTERRKPGVTLELLHLEYLEQHPTGYRYTQFCELYRRWLAAIA
;
A
#
# COMPACT_ATOMS: atom_id res chain seq x y z
N MET A 1 1.84 20.45 -17.00
CA MET A 1 3.13 19.73 -16.92
C MET A 1 2.88 18.44 -16.14
N THR A 2 2.99 17.26 -16.74
CA THR A 2 2.70 15.99 -16.04
C THR A 2 3.73 15.72 -14.94
N ALA A 3 3.32 15.05 -13.86
CA ALA A 3 4.17 14.81 -12.70
C ALA A 3 5.44 14.01 -13.01
N VAL A 4 5.44 13.25 -14.12
CA VAL A 4 6.60 12.51 -14.63
C VAL A 4 7.66 13.46 -15.18
N LEU A 5 7.26 14.44 -16.01
CA LEU A 5 8.20 15.42 -16.58
C LEU A 5 8.89 16.24 -15.49
N ARG A 6 8.16 16.63 -14.43
CA ARG A 6 8.74 17.32 -13.27
C ARG A 6 9.81 16.48 -12.58
N ARG A 7 9.56 15.18 -12.38
CA ARG A 7 10.53 14.26 -11.77
C ARG A 7 11.76 14.06 -12.68
N ALA A 8 11.55 13.95 -13.98
CA ALA A 8 12.66 13.86 -14.94
C ALA A 8 13.57 15.09 -14.90
N THR A 9 12.98 16.29 -14.85
CA THR A 9 13.75 17.54 -14.68
C THR A 9 14.51 17.57 -13.36
N LEU A 10 13.88 17.18 -12.25
CA LEU A 10 14.53 17.12 -10.93
C LEU A 10 15.64 16.07 -10.86
N ALA A 11 15.50 14.95 -11.57
CA ALA A 11 16.51 13.90 -11.70
C ALA A 11 17.62 14.25 -12.72
N GLY A 12 17.56 15.42 -13.36
CA GLY A 12 18.52 15.86 -14.37
C GLY A 12 18.53 14.99 -15.63
N LEU A 13 17.44 14.27 -15.91
CA LEU A 13 17.33 13.36 -17.05
C LEU A 13 16.92 14.12 -18.31
N ASN A 14 17.66 13.90 -19.40
CA ASN A 14 17.28 14.32 -20.74
C ASN A 14 17.07 13.12 -21.67
N TRP A 15 16.45 13.36 -22.83
CA TRP A 15 16.07 12.32 -23.78
C TRP A 15 17.25 11.49 -24.32
N ALA A 16 18.43 12.10 -24.48
CA ALA A 16 19.63 11.38 -24.94
C ALA A 16 20.14 10.39 -23.88
N GLN A 17 20.03 10.74 -22.61
CA GLN A 17 20.38 9.85 -21.50
C GLN A 17 19.36 8.73 -21.31
N VAL A 18 18.06 9.03 -21.45
CA VAL A 18 17.01 8.01 -21.28
C VAL A 18 17.14 6.88 -22.29
N GLN A 19 17.52 7.19 -23.54
CA GLN A 19 17.70 6.18 -24.59
C GLN A 19 18.84 5.19 -24.34
N THR A 20 19.81 5.53 -23.48
CA THR A 20 20.93 4.65 -23.16
C THR A 20 20.74 3.88 -21.85
N LEU A 21 19.68 4.18 -21.12
CA LEU A 21 19.33 3.53 -19.86
C LEU A 21 18.28 2.44 -20.09
N THR A 22 18.29 1.43 -19.23
CA THR A 22 17.19 0.47 -19.15
C THR A 22 15.99 1.09 -18.42
N ASP A 23 14.79 0.56 -18.69
CA ASP A 23 13.55 1.00 -18.02
C ASP A 23 13.68 0.98 -16.49
N ASP A 24 14.25 -0.08 -15.91
CA ASP A 24 14.49 -0.18 -14.47
C ASP A 24 15.37 0.95 -13.92
N THR A 25 16.40 1.35 -14.69
CA THR A 25 17.34 2.41 -14.28
C THR A 25 16.68 3.78 -14.36
N VAL A 26 15.85 4.00 -15.37
CA VAL A 26 15.06 5.23 -15.52
C VAL A 26 14.04 5.32 -14.38
N GLU A 27 13.33 4.23 -14.09
CA GLU A 27 12.35 4.16 -13.00
C GLU A 27 13.00 4.45 -11.64
N ALA A 28 14.13 3.81 -11.33
CA ALA A 28 14.87 4.04 -10.09
C ALA A 28 15.35 5.49 -9.93
N ARG A 29 15.71 6.18 -11.02
CA ARG A 29 16.09 7.60 -10.98
C ARG A 29 14.89 8.53 -10.83
N LEU A 30 13.74 8.18 -11.42
CA LEU A 30 12.53 9.01 -11.34
C LEU A 30 11.81 8.88 -10.01
N TYR A 31 11.77 7.67 -9.43
CA TYR A 31 10.95 7.35 -8.27
C TYR A 31 11.77 6.94 -7.04
N GLY A 32 13.09 6.80 -7.17
CA GLY A 32 13.98 6.29 -6.13
C GLY A 32 14.04 4.76 -6.13
N ALA A 33 14.79 4.19 -5.18
CA ALA A 33 14.75 2.75 -4.95
C ALA A 33 13.29 2.31 -4.73
N PRO A 34 12.87 1.17 -5.30
CA PRO A 34 11.53 0.64 -5.05
C PRO A 34 11.31 0.62 -3.56
N THR A 35 10.31 1.37 -3.09
CA THR A 35 9.93 1.31 -1.69
C THR A 35 9.48 -0.12 -1.49
N THR A 36 10.25 -0.91 -0.73
CA THR A 36 9.90 -2.30 -0.48
C THR A 36 8.45 -2.33 -0.01
N PRO A 37 7.53 -2.98 -0.74
CA PRO A 37 6.13 -3.04 -0.35
C PRO A 37 6.04 -3.81 0.97
N GLY A 38 6.08 -3.09 2.10
CA GLY A 38 6.25 -3.75 3.39
C GLY A 38 7.07 -3.01 4.43
N ALA A 39 7.32 -1.70 4.29
CA ALA A 39 7.74 -0.88 5.43
C ALA A 39 6.65 -0.91 6.53
N THR A 40 6.74 -1.93 7.37
CA THR A 40 6.16 -2.16 8.70
C THR A 40 4.77 -1.57 8.94
N ARG A 41 3.83 -1.76 8.00
CA ARG A 41 2.43 -1.45 8.31
C ARG A 41 1.91 -2.50 9.28
N PRO A 42 1.33 -2.09 10.42
CA PRO A 42 0.82 -3.02 11.41
C PRO A 42 -0.30 -3.86 10.79
N LEU A 43 -0.26 -5.17 10.97
CA LEU A 43 -1.34 -6.05 10.52
C LEU A 43 -2.60 -5.83 11.38
N PRO A 44 -3.81 -5.98 10.82
CA PRO A 44 -5.03 -6.02 11.62
C PRO A 44 -5.00 -7.15 12.65
N ASP A 45 -5.60 -6.93 13.82
CA ASP A 45 -5.94 -8.04 14.72
C ASP A 45 -7.08 -8.84 14.10
N TYR A 46 -6.74 -9.95 13.45
CA TYR A 46 -7.70 -10.78 12.76
C TYR A 46 -8.66 -11.50 13.71
N ALA A 47 -8.24 -11.85 14.91
CA ALA A 47 -9.08 -12.55 15.89
C ALA A 47 -10.15 -11.61 16.46
N TYR A 48 -9.76 -10.37 16.79
CA TYR A 48 -10.68 -9.31 17.15
C TYR A 48 -11.64 -9.02 15.99
N THR A 49 -11.10 -8.78 14.79
CA THR A 49 -11.90 -8.49 13.59
C THR A 49 -12.94 -9.57 13.32
N HIS A 50 -12.55 -10.86 13.43
CA HIS A 50 -13.46 -11.98 13.21
C HIS A 50 -14.57 -12.07 14.26
N THR A 51 -14.22 -11.82 15.53
CA THR A 51 -15.17 -11.86 16.65
C THR A 51 -16.19 -10.75 16.54
N GLU A 52 -15.74 -9.51 16.34
CA GLU A 52 -16.61 -8.34 16.24
C GLU A 52 -17.49 -8.39 15.00
N ARG A 53 -16.97 -8.89 13.87
CA ARG A 53 -17.71 -8.99 12.61
C ARG A 53 -18.94 -9.90 12.69
N ARG A 54 -19.06 -10.75 13.71
CA ARG A 54 -20.23 -11.61 13.97
C ARG A 54 -21.34 -10.90 14.75
N LYS A 55 -21.08 -9.74 15.34
CA LYS A 55 -22.08 -8.96 16.06
C LYS A 55 -23.04 -8.26 15.08
N PRO A 56 -24.32 -8.10 15.44
CA PRO A 56 -25.29 -7.41 14.59
C PRO A 56 -24.87 -5.96 14.36
N GLY A 57 -24.89 -5.52 13.10
CA GLY A 57 -24.57 -4.14 12.72
C GLY A 57 -23.08 -3.83 12.54
N VAL A 58 -22.17 -4.74 12.89
CA VAL A 58 -20.72 -4.51 12.70
C VAL A 58 -20.31 -4.80 11.26
N THR A 59 -19.69 -3.82 10.61
CA THR A 59 -19.19 -3.91 9.23
C THR A 59 -17.66 -3.96 9.20
N LEU A 60 -17.09 -4.49 8.10
CA LEU A 60 -15.63 -4.43 7.91
C LEU A 60 -15.13 -3.00 7.72
N GLU A 61 -15.98 -2.09 7.23
CA GLU A 61 -15.66 -0.67 7.13
C GLU A 61 -15.51 -0.05 8.51
N LEU A 62 -16.42 -0.32 9.45
CA LEU A 62 -16.30 0.14 10.83
C LEU A 62 -15.00 -0.35 11.48
N LEU A 63 -14.71 -1.65 11.40
CA LEU A 63 -13.49 -2.24 11.95
C LEU A 63 -12.22 -1.70 11.27
N HIS A 64 -12.30 -1.35 9.99
CA HIS A 64 -11.20 -0.70 9.28
C HIS A 64 -10.95 0.72 9.78
N LEU A 65 -11.99 1.48 10.09
CA LEU A 65 -11.86 2.81 10.69
C LEU A 65 -11.20 2.72 12.07
N GLU A 66 -11.67 1.82 12.95
CA GLU A 66 -11.05 1.56 14.26
C GLU A 66 -9.57 1.19 14.14
N TYR A 67 -9.24 0.34 13.15
CA TYR A 67 -7.86 -0.02 12.84
C TYR A 67 -7.03 1.20 12.41
N LEU A 68 -7.57 2.11 11.60
CA LEU A 68 -6.87 3.32 11.16
C LEU A 68 -6.72 4.36 12.27
N GLU A 69 -7.64 4.42 13.23
CA GLU A 69 -7.51 5.27 14.42
C GLU A 69 -6.29 4.86 15.25
N GLN A 70 -6.06 3.56 15.39
CA GLN A 70 -4.88 3.00 16.08
C GLN A 70 -3.62 3.05 15.20
N HIS A 71 -3.80 2.95 13.88
CA HIS A 71 -2.73 2.87 12.91
C HIS A 71 -2.96 3.82 11.73
N PRO A 72 -2.66 5.12 11.87
CA PRO A 72 -2.90 6.12 10.83
C PRO A 72 -2.20 5.82 9.49
N THR A 73 -1.06 5.13 9.55
CA THR A 73 -0.27 4.68 8.38
C THR A 73 -0.60 3.26 7.93
N GLY A 74 -1.63 2.66 8.53
CA GLY A 74 -2.09 1.30 8.28
C GLY A 74 -2.68 1.10 6.88
N TYR A 75 -3.02 -0.16 6.62
CA TYR A 75 -3.63 -0.61 5.38
C TYR A 75 -4.93 0.13 5.07
N ARG A 76 -5.11 0.51 3.80
CA ARG A 76 -6.36 1.09 3.30
C ARG A 76 -7.41 -0.01 3.13
N TYR A 77 -8.68 0.39 3.01
CA TYR A 77 -9.84 -0.49 3.06
C TYR A 77 -9.73 -1.75 2.18
N THR A 78 -9.37 -1.59 0.90
CA THR A 78 -9.22 -2.72 -0.03
C THR A 78 -8.21 -3.75 0.47
N GLN A 79 -7.01 -3.29 0.87
CA GLN A 79 -5.96 -4.16 1.35
C GLN A 79 -6.31 -4.79 2.70
N PHE A 80 -6.97 -4.04 3.59
CA PHE A 80 -7.48 -4.56 4.86
C PHE A 80 -8.44 -5.74 4.63
N CYS A 81 -9.42 -5.55 3.75
CA CYS A 81 -10.39 -6.59 3.39
C CYS A 81 -9.73 -7.80 2.73
N GLU A 82 -8.72 -7.61 1.88
CA GLU A 82 -7.95 -8.72 1.32
C GLU A 82 -7.17 -9.49 2.37
N LEU A 83 -6.47 -8.80 3.26
CA LEU A 83 -5.71 -9.42 4.35
C LEU A 83 -6.62 -10.26 5.25
N TYR A 84 -7.79 -9.73 5.64
CA TYR A 84 -8.78 -10.47 6.42
C TYR A 84 -9.32 -11.69 5.68
N ARG A 85 -9.63 -11.58 4.39
CA ARG A 85 -10.09 -12.73 3.57
C ARG A 85 -9.03 -13.81 3.43
N ARG A 86 -7.76 -13.44 3.23
CA ARG A 86 -6.64 -14.38 3.17
C ARG A 86 -6.46 -15.11 4.50
N TRP A 87 -6.57 -14.39 5.62
CA TRP A 87 -6.52 -14.99 6.94
C TRP A 87 -7.70 -15.96 7.15
N LEU A 88 -8.92 -15.58 6.79
CA LEU A 88 -10.10 -16.47 6.86
C LEU A 88 -9.89 -17.78 6.09
N ALA A 89 -9.32 -17.69 4.88
CA ALA A 89 -9.02 -18.87 4.07
C ALA A 89 -7.91 -19.75 4.66
N ALA A 90 -7.05 -19.21 5.53
CA ALA A 90 -5.98 -19.96 6.18
C ALA A 90 -6.43 -20.66 7.47
N ILE A 91 -7.55 -20.23 8.05
CA ILE A 91 -8.12 -20.82 9.28
C ILE A 91 -9.37 -21.68 9.03
N ALA A 92 -9.86 -21.72 7.79
CA ALA A 92 -10.97 -22.55 7.33
C ALA A 92 -10.48 -23.92 6.88
#